data_AF-A0A699ZYS7-F1
#
_entry.id   AF-A0A699ZYS7-F1
#
_cell.length_a   1.000
_cell.length_b   1.000
_cell.length_c   1.000
_cell.angle_alpha   90.00
_cell.angle_beta   90.00
_cell.angle_gamma   90.00
#
_symmetry.space_group_name_H-M   'P 1'
#
loop_
_entity.id
_entity.type
_entity.pdbx_description
1 polymer ?
#
loop_
_entity_poly.entity_id
_entity_poly.type
_entity_poly.pdbx_seq_one_letter_code
_entity_poly.pdbx_strand_id
1 'polypeptide(L)'
;MYDLYRNMGENQYAEDTLARALYACEMAWHPLFDIRSANCRLDFEVEENRGMFMALFKHIQALSRASCHRTALELVKLLLAMQPDDPLGALCLVDNLAIRA
;
A
#
# COMPACT_ATOMS: atom_id res chain seq x y z
N MET A 1 -10.69 -2.16 11.93
CA MET A 1 -11.64 -1.03 11.91
C MET A 1 -11.83 -0.42 10.52
N TYR A 2 -10.81 -0.40 9.65
CA TYR A 2 -10.97 0.08 8.25
C TYR A 2 -12.16 -0.55 7.52
N ASP A 3 -12.29 -1.88 7.53
CA ASP A 3 -13.36 -2.57 6.78
C ASP A 3 -14.75 -2.26 7.34
N LEU A 4 -14.86 -1.96 8.65
CA LEU A 4 -16.11 -1.52 9.26
C LEU A 4 -16.54 -0.15 8.75
N TYR A 5 -15.64 0.84 8.81
CA TYR A 5 -15.92 2.19 8.30
C TYR A 5 -16.22 2.16 6.79
N ARG A 6 -15.51 1.33 6.04
CA ARG A 6 -15.75 1.13 4.61
C ARG A 6 -17.15 0.57 4.34
N ASN A 7 -17.58 -0.43 5.12
CA ASN A 7 -18.90 -1.05 4.98
C ASN A 7 -20.04 -0.12 5.42
N MET A 8 -19.78 0.80 6.35
CA MET A 8 -20.73 1.83 6.77
C MET A 8 -20.81 3.02 5.79
N GLY A 9 -19.98 3.06 4.75
CA GLY A 9 -19.91 4.19 3.80
C GLY A 9 -19.12 5.40 4.32
N GLU A 10 -18.55 5.30 5.52
CA GLU A 10 -17.73 6.32 6.17
C GLU A 10 -16.29 6.30 5.62
N ASN A 11 -16.13 6.67 4.34
CA ASN A 11 -14.85 6.58 3.65
C ASN A 11 -13.75 7.47 4.25
N GLN A 12 -14.10 8.64 4.79
CA GLN A 12 -13.14 9.54 5.43
C GLN A 12 -12.49 8.88 6.66
N TYR A 13 -13.29 8.30 7.56
CA TYR A 13 -12.78 7.60 8.74
C TYR A 13 -11.99 6.33 8.37
N ALA A 14 -12.38 5.65 7.29
CA ALA A 14 -11.61 4.53 6.77
C ALA A 14 -10.21 4.98 6.32
N GLU A 15 -10.12 6.06 5.54
CA GLU A 15 -8.85 6.62 5.05
C GLU A 15 -7.96 7.13 6.19
N ASP A 16 -8.52 7.80 7.18
CA ASP A 16 -7.78 8.23 8.38
C ASP A 16 -7.22 7.04 9.17
N THR A 17 -8.00 5.97 9.31
CA THR A 17 -7.57 4.76 10.01
C THR A 17 -6.45 4.06 9.24
N LEU A 18 -6.52 4.07 7.91
CA LEU A 18 -5.49 3.53 7.04
C LEU A 18 -4.20 4.35 7.12
N ALA A 19 -4.29 5.68 7.08
CA ALA A 19 -3.14 6.57 7.23
C ALA A 19 -2.44 6.36 8.58
N ARG A 20 -3.21 6.22 9.67
CA ARG A 20 -2.68 5.89 11.01
C ARG A 20 -1.98 4.53 11.05
N ALA A 21 -2.53 3.52 10.35
CA ALA A 21 -1.92 2.20 10.27
C ALA A 21 -0.58 2.24 9.52
N LEU A 22 -0.52 2.93 8.38
CA LEU A 22 0.72 3.13 7.63
C LEU A 22 1.75 3.85 8.49
N TYR A 23 1.38 4.97 9.13
CA TYR A 23 2.28 5.70 10.02
C TYR A 23 2.86 4.82 11.14
N ALA A 24 2.03 3.98 11.77
CA ALA A 24 2.52 3.04 12.78
C ALA A 24 3.52 2.02 12.20
N CYS A 25 3.31 1.56 10.96
CA CYS A 25 4.28 0.71 10.27
C CYS A 25 5.60 1.46 9.97
N GLU A 26 5.53 2.72 9.54
CA GLU A 26 6.73 3.55 9.30
C GLU A 26 7.56 3.74 10.57
N MET A 27 6.89 3.96 11.71
CA MET A 27 7.56 4.10 13.00
C MET A 27 8.29 2.82 13.45
N ALA A 28 7.88 1.66 12.95
CA ALA A 28 8.48 0.37 13.29
C ALA A 28 9.67 -0.01 12.39
N TRP A 29 10.03 0.82 11.41
CA TRP A 29 11.10 0.48 10.48
C TRP A 29 12.49 0.53 11.10
N HIS A 30 13.33 -0.38 10.63
CA HIS A 30 14.75 -0.32 10.93
C HIS A 30 15.38 0.91 10.23
N PRO A 31 16.31 1.66 10.86
CA PRO A 31 16.92 2.85 10.25
C PRO A 31 17.65 2.63 8.91
N LEU A 32 18.01 1.38 8.61
CA LEU A 32 18.64 0.99 7.34
C LEU A 32 17.62 0.61 6.24
N PHE A 33 16.33 0.59 6.55
CA PHE A 33 15.28 0.27 5.59
C PHE A 33 14.94 1.52 4.77
N ASP A 34 15.57 1.68 3.61
CA ASP A 34 15.38 2.86 2.74
C ASP A 34 14.43 2.58 1.58
N ILE A 35 13.14 2.91 1.79
CA ILE A 35 12.07 2.78 0.79
C ILE A 35 12.33 3.54 -0.50
N ARG A 36 13.11 4.63 -0.45
CA ARG A 36 13.35 5.47 -1.62
C ARG A 36 14.35 4.85 -2.58
N SER A 37 15.23 3.98 -2.08
CA SER A 37 16.26 3.33 -2.88
C SER A 37 15.73 2.22 -3.80
N ALA A 38 14.44 1.85 -3.67
CA ALA A 38 13.82 0.68 -4.30
C ALA A 38 14.54 -0.66 -3.98
N ASN A 39 15.47 -0.66 -3.02
CA ASN A 39 16.19 -1.84 -2.54
C ASN A 39 15.66 -2.29 -1.17
N CYS A 40 14.35 -2.22 -0.99
CA CYS A 40 13.66 -2.75 0.18
C CYS A 40 13.10 -4.11 -0.17
N ARG A 41 13.41 -5.12 0.63
CA ARG A 41 12.77 -6.44 0.57
C ARG A 41 12.03 -6.71 1.87
N LEU A 42 10.85 -7.28 1.75
CA LEU A 42 10.02 -7.64 2.90
C LEU A 42 9.28 -8.94 2.57
N ASP A 43 9.53 -10.00 3.32
CA ASP A 43 8.90 -11.29 3.05
C ASP A 43 7.42 -11.26 3.47
N PHE A 44 6.52 -11.52 2.51
CA PHE A 44 5.08 -11.60 2.76
C PHE A 44 4.65 -12.83 3.58
N GLU A 45 5.47 -13.88 3.57
CA GLU A 45 5.20 -15.10 4.34
C GLU A 45 5.23 -14.86 5.85
N VAL A 46 6.00 -13.86 6.29
CA VAL A 46 6.07 -13.41 7.68
C VAL A 46 4.77 -12.68 8.03
N GLU A 47 4.06 -13.18 9.04
CA GLU A 47 2.71 -12.72 9.38
C GLU A 47 2.67 -11.24 9.76
N GLU A 48 3.71 -10.76 10.46
CA GLU A 48 3.88 -9.39 10.90
C GLU A 48 3.97 -8.41 9.72
N ASN A 49 4.56 -8.85 8.61
CA ASN A 49 4.75 -8.03 7.42
C ASN A 49 3.46 -7.90 6.60
N ARG A 50 2.55 -8.87 6.69
CA ARG A 50 1.29 -8.89 5.91
C ARG A 50 0.44 -7.65 6.16
N GLY A 51 0.44 -7.13 7.38
CA GLY A 51 -0.26 -5.91 7.74
C GLY A 51 0.18 -4.72 6.88
N MET A 52 1.49 -4.60 6.62
CA MET A 52 2.05 -3.54 5.79
C MET A 52 1.60 -3.66 4.32
N PHE A 53 1.71 -4.87 3.76
CA PHE A 53 1.28 -5.15 2.39
C PHE A 53 -0.21 -4.86 2.20
N MET A 54 -1.06 -5.29 3.12
CA MET A 54 -2.50 -5.03 3.08
C MET A 54 -2.83 -3.53 3.22
N ALA A 55 -2.14 -2.82 4.11
CA ALA A 55 -2.33 -1.39 4.30
C ALA A 55 -1.95 -0.59 3.05
N LEU A 56 -0.80 -0.87 2.45
CA LEU A 56 -0.34 -0.25 1.19
C LEU A 56 -1.29 -0.55 0.04
N PHE A 57 -1.73 -1.80 -0.11
CA PHE A 57 -2.65 -2.19 -1.17
C PHE A 57 -4.01 -1.48 -1.06
N LYS A 58 -4.58 -1.42 0.14
CA LYS A 58 -5.81 -0.65 0.41
C LYS A 58 -5.60 0.85 0.16
N HIS A 59 -4.40 1.39 0.43
CA HIS A 59 -4.06 2.78 0.12
C HIS A 59 -4.04 3.05 -1.39
N ILE A 60 -3.40 2.17 -2.17
CA ILE A 60 -3.36 2.24 -3.64
C ILE A 60 -4.79 2.29 -4.20
N GLN A 61 -5.69 1.45 -3.70
CA GLN A 61 -7.09 1.46 -4.11
C GLN A 61 -7.80 2.77 -3.75
N ALA A 62 -7.51 3.36 -2.59
CA ALA A 62 -8.06 4.66 -2.21
C ALA A 62 -7.57 5.79 -3.13
N LEU A 63 -6.27 5.84 -3.41
CA LEU A 63 -5.68 6.82 -4.32
C LEU A 63 -6.20 6.68 -5.76
N SER A 64 -6.40 5.45 -6.22
CA SER A 64 -7.00 5.18 -7.53
C SER A 64 -8.44 5.73 -7.64
N ARG A 65 -9.22 5.67 -6.55
CA ARG A 65 -10.57 6.29 -6.48
C ARG A 65 -10.51 7.82 -6.43
N ALA A 66 -9.50 8.37 -5.77
CA ALA A 66 -9.28 9.81 -5.64
C ALA A 66 -8.63 10.46 -6.89
N SER A 67 -8.49 9.74 -8.00
CA SER A 67 -7.81 10.17 -9.24
C SER A 67 -6.31 10.48 -9.12
N CYS A 68 -5.67 10.06 -8.02
CA CYS A 68 -4.23 10.21 -7.79
C CYS A 68 -3.45 9.06 -8.41
N HIS A 69 -3.58 8.86 -9.72
CA HIS A 69 -3.04 7.69 -10.44
C HIS A 69 -1.51 7.61 -10.42
N ARG A 70 -0.82 8.76 -10.53
CA ARG A 70 0.63 8.82 -10.47
C ARG A 70 1.19 8.34 -9.13
N THR A 71 0.61 8.80 -8.02
CA THR A 71 1.01 8.36 -6.67
C THR A 71 0.69 6.88 -6.45
N ALA A 72 -0.49 6.43 -6.90
CA ALA A 72 -0.87 5.03 -6.84
C ALA A 72 0.12 4.14 -7.59
N LEU A 73 0.60 4.57 -8.78
CA LEU A 73 1.58 3.84 -9.57
C LEU A 73 2.94 3.70 -8.85
N GLU A 74 3.44 4.78 -8.23
CA GLU A 74 4.68 4.72 -7.46
C GLU A 74 4.58 3.77 -6.26
N LEU A 75 3.42 3.71 -5.60
CA LEU A 75 3.19 2.76 -4.51
C LEU A 75 3.09 1.32 -4.99
N VAL A 76 2.52 1.06 -6.18
CA VAL A 76 2.54 -0.29 -6.78
C VAL A 76 3.97 -0.72 -7.08
N LYS A 77 4.80 0.17 -7.65
CA LYS A 77 6.23 -0.11 -7.88
C LYS A 77 6.95 -0.43 -6.57
N LEU A 78 6.67 0.31 -5.50
CA LEU A 78 7.21 0.03 -4.17
C LEU A 78 6.79 -1.34 -3.64
N LEU A 79 5.52 -1.71 -3.81
CA LEU A 79 4.99 -3.01 -3.37
C LEU A 79 5.69 -4.17 -4.11
N LEU A 80 5.91 -4.01 -5.42
CA LEU A 80 6.65 -4.97 -6.25
C LEU A 80 8.15 -4.98 -5.92
N ALA A 81 8.74 -3.85 -5.53
CA ALA A 81 10.11 -3.80 -5.05
C ALA A 81 10.24 -4.57 -3.72
N MET A 82 9.27 -4.45 -2.82
CA MET A 82 9.26 -5.17 -1.55
C MET A 82 9.17 -6.69 -1.72
N GLN A 83 8.28 -7.18 -2.58
CA GLN A 83 8.17 -8.60 -2.90
C GLN A 83 7.91 -8.81 -4.41
N PRO A 84 8.90 -9.30 -5.17
CA PRO A 84 8.77 -9.52 -6.61
C PRO A 84 7.76 -10.60 -7.01
N ASP A 85 7.48 -11.56 -6.12
CA ASP A 85 6.53 -12.66 -6.37
C ASP A 85 5.06 -12.19 -6.43
N ASP A 86 4.78 -10.94 -6.07
CA ASP A 86 3.47 -10.30 -6.15
C ASP A 86 2.31 -11.10 -5.51
N PRO A 87 2.37 -11.39 -4.19
CA PRO A 87 1.34 -12.17 -3.50
C PRO A 87 -0.05 -11.51 -3.47
N LEU A 88 -0.13 -10.21 -3.74
CA LEU A 88 -1.38 -9.45 -3.76
C LEU A 88 -1.92 -9.19 -5.17
N GLY A 89 -1.20 -9.57 -6.23
CA GLY A 89 -1.60 -9.32 -7.61
C GLY A 89 -1.61 -7.83 -7.98
N ALA A 90 -0.73 -7.03 -7.38
CA ALA A 90 -0.62 -5.60 -7.64
C ALA A 90 -0.14 -5.28 -9.06
N LEU A 91 0.53 -6.22 -9.74
CA LEU A 91 0.99 -6.05 -11.13
C LEU A 91 -0.19 -5.75 -12.08
N CYS A 92 -1.37 -6.35 -11.84
CA CYS A 92 -2.58 -6.10 -12.62
C CYS A 92 -3.07 -4.64 -12.56
N LEU A 93 -2.66 -3.88 -11.53
CA LEU A 93 -3.02 -2.47 -11.40
C LEU A 93 -2.10 -1.55 -12.20
N VAL A 94 -0.90 -2.01 -12.56
CA VAL A 94 0.11 -1.20 -13.26
C VAL A 94 -0.43 -0.67 -14.58
N ASP A 95 -1.03 -1.52 -15.41
CA ASP A 95 -1.52 -1.14 -16.73
C ASP A 95 -2.61 -0.06 -16.63
N ASN A 96 -3.58 -0.24 -15.71
CA ASN A 96 -4.67 0.71 -15.53
C ASN A 96 -4.18 2.06 -14.99
N LEU A 97 -3.23 2.03 -14.05
CA LEU A 97 -2.68 3.23 -13.44
C LEU A 97 -1.74 3.96 -14.39
N ALA A 98 -0.92 3.24 -15.17
CA ALA A 98 0.05 3.83 -16.10
C ALA A 98 -0.63 4.60 -17.24
N ILE A 99 -1.78 4.14 -17.74
CA ILE A 99 -2.54 4.85 -18.78
C ILE A 99 -3.14 6.17 -18.26
N ARG A 100 -3.43 6.24 -16.95
CA ARG A 100 -4.15 7.36 -16.31
C ARG A 100 -3.23 8.30 -15.52
N ALA A 101 -1.92 8.04 -15.47
CA ALA A 101 -0.94 8.73 -14.64
C ALA A 101 -0.24 9.91 -15.35
#